data_AF-A0A7W1WST0-F1
#
_entry.id   AF-A0A7W1WST0-F1
#
_cell.length_a   1.000
_cell.length_b   1.000
_cell.length_c   1.000
_cell.angle_alpha   90.00
_cell.angle_beta   90.00
_cell.angle_gamma   90.00
#
_symmetry.space_group_name_H-M   'P 1'
#
loop_
_entity.id
_entity.type
_entity.pdbx_description
1 polymer ?
#
loop_
_entity_poly.entity_id
_entity_poly.type
_entity_poly.pdbx_seq_one_letter_code
_entity_poly.pdbx_strand_id
1 'polypeptide(L)' 'MTICNYGFQLASLFNQFYAACPVITEEDPDKRSFRLWLTAEYTKHLADILYILGLPTPTEM' A
#
# COMPACT_ATOMS: atom_id res chain seq x y z
N MET A 1 18.08 -11.39 -1.75
CA MET A 1 17.67 -9.96 -1.70
C MET A 1 16.40 -9.63 -2.50
N THR A 2 15.76 -10.60 -3.17
CA THR A 2 14.61 -10.35 -4.06
C THR A 2 13.39 -9.77 -3.34
N ILE A 3 13.08 -10.24 -2.12
CA ILE A 3 11.90 -9.80 -1.38
C ILE A 3 12.04 -8.37 -0.85
N CYS A 4 13.24 -7.94 -0.46
CA CYS A 4 13.51 -6.56 -0.06
C CYS A 4 13.30 -5.60 -1.24
N ASN A 5 13.84 -5.96 -2.41
CA ASN A 5 13.67 -5.14 -3.61
C ASN A 5 12.21 -5.07 -4.04
N TYR A 6 11.49 -6.18 -3.96
CA TYR A 6 10.04 -6.21 -4.21
C TYR A 6 9.28 -5.31 -3.24
N GLY A 7 9.54 -5.40 -1.93
CA GLY A 7 8.91 -4.53 -0.93
C GLY A 7 9.18 -3.05 -1.16
N PHE A 8 10.43 -2.69 -1.52
CA PHE A 8 10.80 -1.32 -1.86
C PHE A 8 10.05 -0.80 -3.09
N GLN A 9 9.97 -1.61 -4.15
CA GLN A 9 9.24 -1.25 -5.37
C GLN A 9 7.74 -1.10 -5.12
N LEU A 10 7.15 -2.02 -4.34
CA LEU A 10 5.74 -1.97 -3.96
C LEU A 10 5.41 -0.69 -3.19
N ALA A 11 6.22 -0.35 -2.19
CA ALA A 11 6.04 0.89 -1.41
C ALA A 11 6.21 2.14 -2.28
N SER A 12 7.19 2.15 -3.19
CA SER A 12 7.43 3.27 -4.11
C SER A 12 6.25 3.50 -5.06
N LEU A 13 5.70 2.42 -5.63
CA LEU A 13 4.53 2.49 -6.51
C LEU A 13 3.28 2.94 -5.76
N PHE A 14 3.08 2.43 -4.54
CA PHE A 14 1.95 2.86 -3.71
C PHE A 14 2.05 4.35 -3.34
N ASN A 15 3.25 4.85 -3.02
CA ASN A 15 3.46 6.27 -2.74
C ASN A 15 3.12 7.15 -3.95
N GLN A 16 3.54 6.75 -5.16
CA GLN A 16 3.17 7.45 -6.40
C GLN A 16 1.65 7.43 -6.64
N PHE A 17 1.00 6.28 -6.41
CA PHE A 17 -0.45 6.16 -6.48
C PHE A 17 -1.14 7.11 -5.50
N TYR A 18 -0.72 7.13 -4.23
CA TYR A 18 -1.35 7.96 -3.20
C TYR A 18 -1.18 9.46 -3.46
N ALA A 19 -0.05 9.87 -4.04
CA ALA A 19 0.20 11.25 -4.44
C ALA A 19 -0.62 11.67 -5.68
N ALA A 20 -0.78 10.78 -6.66
CA ALA A 20 -1.49 11.07 -7.91
C ALA A 20 -3.02 10.91 -7.81
N CYS A 21 -3.51 10.07 -6.90
CA CYS A 21 -4.91 9.70 -6.77
C CYS A 21 -5.45 10.07 -5.38
N PRO A 22 -6.17 11.20 -5.23
CA PRO A 22 -6.71 11.60 -3.93
C PRO A 22 -7.72 10.58 -3.41
N VAL A 23 -7.41 9.84 -2.35
CA VAL A 23 -8.33 8.79 -1.84
C VAL A 23 -9.47 9.39 -1.01
N ILE A 24 -9.16 10.41 -0.21
CA ILE A 24 -10.09 11.00 0.76
C ILE A 24 -11.04 12.00 0.10
N THR A 25 -10.55 12.75 -0.88
CA THR A 25 -11.28 13.83 -1.55
C THR A 25 -11.89 13.40 -2.89
N GLU A 26 -11.89 12.09 -3.21
CA GLU A 26 -12.55 11.59 -4.43
C GLU A 26 -14.07 11.70 -4.29
N GLU A 27 -14.68 12.41 -5.22
CA GLU A 27 -16.12 12.68 -5.25
C GLU A 27 -16.90 11.49 -5.81
N ASP A 28 -16.29 10.71 -6.70
CA ASP A 28 -16.88 9.50 -7.26
C ASP A 28 -16.84 8.36 -6.23
N PRO A 29 -18.00 7.89 -5.72
CA PRO A 29 -18.06 6.89 -4.65
C PRO A 29 -17.51 5.52 -5.08
N ASP A 30 -17.60 5.16 -6.36
CA ASP A 30 -17.08 3.88 -6.87
C ASP A 30 -15.56 3.94 -6.94
N LYS A 31 -14.99 5.04 -7.46
CA LYS A 31 -13.54 5.26 -7.47
C LYS A 31 -12.98 5.33 -6.07
N ARG A 32 -13.64 6.03 -5.15
CA ARG A 32 -13.24 6.13 -3.75
C ARG A 32 -13.21 4.75 -3.08
N SER A 33 -14.26 3.96 -3.27
CA SER A 33 -14.35 2.60 -2.72
C SER A 33 -13.24 1.69 -3.26
N PHE A 34 -12.96 1.77 -4.56
CA PHE A 34 -11.86 1.03 -5.17
C PHE A 34 -10.50 1.44 -4.61
N ARG A 35 -10.24 2.75 -4.47
CA ARG A 35 -8.98 3.26 -3.91
C ARG A 35 -8.79 2.84 -2.45
N LEU A 36 -9.85 2.89 -1.64
CA LEU A 36 -9.81 2.41 -0.25
C LEU A 36 -9.53 0.90 -0.18
N TRP A 37 -10.16 0.11 -1.04
CA TRP A 37 -9.89 -1.32 -1.16
C TRP A 37 -8.43 -1.58 -1.55
N LEU A 38 -7.90 -0.83 -2.53
CA LEU A 38 -6.51 -0.96 -2.97
C LEU A 38 -5.52 -0.63 -1.85
N THR A 39 -5.76 0.42 -1.08
CA THR A 39 -4.95 0.76 0.10
C THR A 39 -4.97 -0.36 1.14
N ALA A 40 -6.14 -0.92 1.45
CA ALA A 40 -6.24 -2.02 2.40
C ALA A 40 -5.47 -3.27 1.92
N GLU A 41 -5.49 -3.56 0.62
CA GLU A 41 -4.76 -4.69 0.04
C GLU A 41 -3.25 -4.48 0.05
N TYR A 42 -2.80 -3.24 -0.26
CA TYR A 42 -1.40 -2.85 -0.10
C TYR A 42 -0.91 -3.07 1.34
N THR A 43 -1.69 -2.67 2.35
CA THR A 43 -1.34 -2.84 3.76
C THR A 43 -1.10 -4.31 4.11
N LYS A 44 -1.98 -5.22 3.66
CA LYS A 44 -1.81 -6.65 3.89
C LYS A 44 -0.56 -7.20 3.23
N HIS A 45 -0.33 -6.86 1.96
CA HIS A 45 0.84 -7.35 1.24
C HIS A 45 2.15 -6.81 1.82
N LEU A 46 2.20 -5.54 2.23
CA LEU A 46 3.37 -5.00 2.90
C LEU A 46 3.61 -5.73 4.23
N ALA A 47 2.55 -6.05 4.95
CA ALA A 47 2.65 -6.80 6.19
C ALA A 47 3.26 -8.19 5.99
N ASP A 48 2.81 -8.92 4.97
CA ASP A 48 3.37 -10.23 4.63
C ASP A 48 4.86 -10.15 4.27
N ILE A 49 5.25 -9.13 3.49
CA ILE A 49 6.65 -8.90 3.11
C ILE A 49 7.51 -8.63 4.35
N LEU A 50 7.05 -7.76 5.26
CA LEU A 50 7.77 -7.45 6.50
C LEU A 50 7.87 -8.68 7.41
N TYR A 51 6.80 -9.45 7.53
CA TYR A 51 6.78 -10.70 8.28
C TYR A 51 7.80 -11.72 7.74
N ILE A 52 7.83 -11.92 6.41
CA ILE A 52 8.82 -12.79 5.75
C ILE A 52 10.26 -12.31 6.01
N LEU A 53 10.46 -10.98 6.10
CA LEU A 53 11.74 -10.36 6.42
C LEU A 53 12.11 -10.43 7.91
N GLY A 54 11.21 -10.90 8.78
CA GLY A 54 11.40 -10.91 10.23
C GLY A 54 11.33 -9.51 10.85
N LEU A 55 10.66 -8.56 10.18
CA LEU A 55 10.48 -7.19 10.63
C LEU A 55 9.07 -7.00 11.23
N PRO A 56 8.92 -6.11 12.24
CA PRO A 56 7.61 -5.78 12.76
C PRO A 56 6.79 -5.00 11.73
N THR A 57 5.50 -5.29 11.66
CA THR A 57 4.55 -4.52 10.88
C THR A 57 4.24 -3.20 11.58
N PRO A 58 4.33 -2.04 10.91
CA PRO A 58 3.89 -0.78 11.49
C PRO A 58 2.37 -0.79 11.66
N THR A 59 1.92 -0.34 12.84
CA THR A 59 0.49 -0.28 13.22
C THR A 59 -0.25 0.87 12.54
N GLU A 60 0.48 1.85 12.02
CA GLU A 60 -0.03 3.01 11.28
C GLU A 60 0.79 3.21 10.00
N MET A 61 0.12 3.54 8.90
CA MET A 61 0.72 3.91 7.62
C MET A 61 0.66 5.43 7.41
#